data_AF-A0A443S6M0-F1
#
_entry.id   AF-A0A443S6M0-F1
#
_cell.length_a   1.000
_cell.length_b   1.000
_cell.length_c   1.000
_cell.angle_alpha   90.00
_cell.angle_beta   90.00
_cell.angle_gamma   90.00
#
_symmetry.space_group_name_H-M   'P 1'
#
loop_
_entity.id
_entity.type
_entity.pdbx_description
1 polymer ?
#
loop_
_entity_poly.entity_id
_entity_poly.type
_entity_poly.pdbx_seq_one_letter_code
_entity_poly.pdbx_strand_id
1 'polypeptide(L)' 'MYGSLTEKAELEKKYTKKKLEEEVEKELSNQCIKRKCKQCPICNVNIEKFEGCNKITCAKCKTYFCWLC' A
#
# COMPACT_ATOMS: atom_id res chain seq x y z
N MET A 1 -35.14 0.15 -18.30
CA MET A 1 -35.51 -1.19 -17.83
C MET A 1 -34.51 -1.61 -16.77
N TYR A 2 -35.01 -2.23 -15.71
CA TYR A 2 -34.38 -2.56 -14.43
C TYR A 2 -32.97 -3.16 -14.58
N GLY A 3 -31.95 -2.44 -14.14
CA GLY A 3 -30.62 -3.00 -13.85
C GLY A 3 -30.74 -3.91 -12.64
N SER A 4 -31.23 -5.12 -12.91
CA SER A 4 -31.35 -6.31 -12.09
C SER A 4 -30.77 -6.16 -10.67
N LEU A 5 -31.64 -5.96 -9.67
CA LEU A 5 -31.28 -6.17 -8.25
C LEU A 5 -30.59 -7.53 -8.03
N THR A 6 -30.91 -8.49 -8.89
CA THR A 6 -30.30 -9.81 -9.00
C THR A 6 -28.80 -9.73 -9.33
N GLU A 7 -28.32 -8.84 -10.20
CA GLU A 7 -26.88 -8.65 -10.45
C GLU A 7 -26.15 -8.09 -9.23
N LYS A 8 -26.79 -7.18 -8.48
CA LYS A 8 -26.23 -6.64 -7.24
C LYS A 8 -26.16 -7.71 -6.14
N ALA A 9 -27.22 -8.51 -6.01
CA ALA A 9 -27.28 -9.62 -5.05
C ALA A 9 -26.28 -10.74 -5.37
N GLU A 10 -26.04 -11.04 -6.65
CA GLU A 10 -25.06 -12.02 -7.11
C GLU A 10 -23.62 -11.55 -6.84
N LEU A 11 -23.33 -10.26 -7.03
CA LEU A 11 -22.05 -9.65 -6.66
C LEU A 11 -21.81 -9.71 -5.14
N GLU A 12 -22.84 -9.43 -4.32
CA GLU A 12 -22.78 -9.53 -2.85
C GLU A 12 -22.66 -10.98 -2.36
N LYS A 13 -23.22 -11.96 -3.08
CA LYS A 13 -23.08 -13.39 -2.77
C LYS A 13 -21.68 -13.93 -3.09
N LYS A 14 -21.07 -13.43 -4.17
CA LYS A 14 -19.76 -13.86 -4.66
C LYS A 14 -18.58 -13.26 -3.88
N TYR A 15 -18.78 -12.07 -3.32
CA TYR A 15 -17.83 -11.41 -2.44
C TYR A 15 -18.52 -11.14 -1.11
N THR A 16 -18.47 -12.12 -0.20
CA THR A 16 -18.84 -11.87 1.20
C THR A 16 -18.12 -10.61 1.65
N LYS A 17 -18.82 -9.64 2.26
CA LYS A 17 -18.29 -8.34 2.71
C LYS A 17 -16.87 -8.43 3.28
N LYS A 18 -16.63 -9.48 4.07
CA LYS A 18 -15.34 -9.87 4.65
C LYS A 18 -14.21 -10.08 3.63
N LYS A 19 -14.45 -10.78 2.52
CA LYS A 19 -13.45 -11.03 1.47
C LYS A 19 -13.11 -9.75 0.70
N LEU A 20 -14.07 -8.85 0.53
CA LEU A 20 -13.81 -7.54 -0.06
C LEU A 20 -12.97 -6.67 0.89
N GLU A 21 -13.29 -6.68 2.18
CA GLU A 21 -12.50 -6.00 3.23
C GLU A 21 -11.07 -6.55 3.31
N GLU A 22 -10.91 -7.88 3.26
CA GLU A 22 -9.61 -8.55 3.25
C GLU A 22 -8.79 -8.18 2.00
N GLU A 23 -9.39 -8.15 0.81
CA GLU A 23 -8.67 -7.77 -0.42
C GLU A 23 -8.33 -6.27 -0.46
N VAL A 24 -9.18 -5.40 0.11
CA VAL A 24 -8.88 -3.97 0.27
C VAL A 24 -7.74 -3.77 1.27
N GLU A 25 -7.74 -4.46 2.41
CA GLU A 25 -6.66 -4.41 3.39
C GLU A 25 -5.35 -4.95 2.79
N LYS A 26 -5.43 -6.02 1.99
CA LYS A 26 -4.29 -6.58 1.27
C LYS A 26 -3.78 -5.64 0.18
N GLU A 27 -4.65 -4.93 -0.53
CA GLU A 27 -4.23 -3.92 -1.50
C GLU A 27 -3.62 -2.69 -0.81
N LEU A 28 -4.16 -2.23 0.32
CA LEU A 28 -3.58 -1.17 1.16
C LEU A 28 -2.20 -1.57 1.69
N SER A 29 -2.04 -2.81 2.17
CA SER A 29 -0.75 -3.36 2.62
C SER A 29 0.25 -3.51 1.46
N ASN A 30 -0.24 -3.81 0.26
CA ASN A 30 0.55 -3.83 -0.98
C ASN A 30 0.93 -2.43 -1.52
N GLN A 31 0.41 -1.32 -0.96
CA GLN A 31 0.82 0.02 -1.43
C GLN A 31 2.28 0.34 -1.10
N CYS A 32 2.84 -0.28 -0.05
CA CYS A 32 4.28 -0.25 0.22
C CYS A 32 5.10 -0.90 -0.92
N ILE A 33 4.51 -1.92 -1.58
CA ILE A 33 5.19 -2.77 -2.56
C ILE A 33 5.18 -2.15 -3.96
N LYS A 34 4.18 -1.32 -4.30
CA LYS A 34 4.05 -0.89 -5.70
C LYS A 34 5.21 0.01 -6.15
N ARG A 35 5.53 1.19 -5.56
CA ARG A 35 6.63 2.05 -6.10
C ARG A 35 7.29 3.08 -5.16
N LYS A 36 6.88 3.23 -3.91
CA LYS A 36 7.25 4.42 -3.09
C LYS A 36 8.12 4.16 -1.87
N CYS A 37 8.56 2.91 -1.66
CA CYS A 37 9.38 2.54 -0.51
C CYS A 37 10.78 2.10 -0.94
N LYS A 38 11.82 2.56 -0.24
CA LYS A 38 13.21 2.08 -0.34
C LYS A 38 13.66 1.60 1.02
N GLN A 39 14.58 0.64 1.02
CA GLN A 39 15.20 0.16 2.24
C GLN A 39 16.32 1.09 2.68
N CYS A 40 16.45 1.29 3.99
CA CYS A 40 17.61 1.97 4.55
C CYS A 40 18.89 1.15 4.26
N PRO A 41 19.96 1.76 3.72
CA PRO A 41 21.20 1.05 3.41
C PRO A 41 21.95 0.51 4.64
N ILE A 42 21.57 0.94 5.85
CA ILE A 42 22.24 0.54 7.10
C ILE A 42 21.45 -0.51 7.87
N CYS A 43 20.13 -0.34 8.01
CA CYS A 43 19.30 -1.20 8.87
C CYS A 43 18.17 -1.92 8.14
N ASN A 44 18.10 -1.77 6.81
CA ASN A 44 17.16 -2.45 5.90
C ASN A 44 15.67 -2.22 6.19
N VAL A 45 15.33 -1.25 7.05
CA VAL A 45 13.93 -0.88 7.28
C VAL A 45 13.35 -0.21 6.03
N ASN A 46 12.10 -0.54 5.70
CA ASN A 46 11.39 0.09 4.61
C ASN A 46 11.03 1.53 5.00
N ILE A 47 11.35 2.48 4.12
CA ILE A 47 11.07 3.90 4.30
C ILE A 47 10.25 4.36 3.09
N GLU A 48 9.09 4.94 3.35
CA GLU A 48 8.27 5.61 2.35
C GLU A 48 8.89 6.99 2.03
N LYS A 49 8.97 7.32 0.74
CA LYS A 49 9.47 8.62 0.30
C LYS A 49 8.42 9.70 0.55
N PHE A 50 8.80 10.75 1.28
CA PHE A 50 8.03 11.99 1.29
C PHE A 50 8.29 12.76 -0.01
N GLU A 51 7.24 13.17 -0.70
CA GLU A 51 7.36 13.92 -1.96
C GLU A 51 8.10 15.24 -1.74
N GLY A 52 8.99 15.60 -2.67
CA GLY A 52 9.75 16.86 -2.61
C GLY A 52 11.09 16.84 -1.86
N CYS A 53 11.45 15.76 -1.14
CA CYS A 53 12.76 15.66 -0.50
C CYS A 53 13.50 14.37 -0.89
N ASN A 54 14.72 14.51 -1.41
CA ASN A 54 15.59 13.37 -1.69
C ASN A 54 16.51 13.00 -0.51
N LYS A 55 16.62 13.86 0.51
CA LYS A 55 17.38 13.56 1.73
C LYS A 55 16.47 12.84 2.72
N ILE A 56 16.70 11.54 2.88
CA ILE A 56 15.90 10.67 3.74
C ILE A 56 16.62 10.48 5.05
N THR A 57 15.85 10.54 6.14
CA THR A 57 16.33 10.23 7.49
C THR A 57 15.67 8.94 7.95
N CYS A 58 16.46 7.92 8.28
CA CYS A 58 15.91 6.68 8.79
C CYS A 58 15.33 6.88 10.19
N ALA A 59 14.05 6.57 10.40
CA ALA A 59 13.42 6.67 11.70
C ALA A 59 14.05 5.75 12.75
N LYS A 60 14.56 4.57 12.33
CA LYS A 60 15.12 3.51 13.17
C LYS A 60 16.57 3.78 13.57
N CYS A 61 17.47 3.93 12.60
CA CYS A 61 18.91 4.08 12.87
C CYS A 61 19.42 5.52 12.79
N LYS A 62 18.54 6.49 12.50
CA LYS A 62 18.84 7.93 12.38
C LYS A 62 19.91 8.29 11.34
N THR A 63 20.28 7.35 10.47
CA THR A 63 21.18 7.63 9.34
C THR A 63 20.49 8.47 8.28
N TYR A 64 21.29 9.25 7.55
CA TYR A 64 20.85 10.03 6.41
C TYR A 64 21.32 9.37 5.11
N PHE A 65 20.46 9.32 4.10
CA PHE A 65 20.85 8.87 2.77
C PHE A 65 20.04 9.60 1.70
N CYS A 66 20.59 9.66 0.49
CA CYS A 66 19.88 10.21 -0.65
C CYS A 66 18.97 9.13 -1.28
N TRP A 67 17.75 9.48 -1.62
CA TRP A 67 16.82 8.58 -2.30
C TRP A 67 17.23 8.27 -3.74
N LEU A 68 17.94 9.19 -4.41
CA LEU A 68 18.31 9.06 -5.82
C LEU A 68 19.69 8.45 -6.06
N CYS A 69 20.59 8.53 -5.08
CA CYS A 69 21.92 7.94 -5.14
C CYS A 69 21.85 6.42 -4.92
#